data_AF-K1SM78-F1
#
_entry.id   AF-K1SM78-F1
#
_cell.length_a   1.000
_cell.length_b   1.000
_cell.length_c   1.000
_cell.angle_alpha   90.00
_cell.angle_beta   90.00
_cell.angle_gamma   90.00
#
_symmetry.space_group_name_H-M   'P 1'
#
loop_
_entity.id
_entity.type
_entity.pdbx_description
1 polymer ?
#
loop_
_entity_poly.entity_id
_entity_poly.type
_entity_poly.pdbx_seq_one_letter_code
_entity_poly.pdbx_strand_id
1 'polypeptide(L)'
;MFGVTFEQGRNEVKLDDPALFEDVPTKNKTFTPEAKRDLIISLITLKYTQSNSVCYVKDGQAIGIGAGQQSRIHCTRLAGSKADEWWLRQCPKVMNLPFKEKIRRADRDNTINVYIS
;
A
#
# COMPACT_ATOMS: atom_id res chain seq x y z
N MET A 1 13.96 -0.69 -26.77
CA MET A 1 15.05 -1.13 -25.87
C MET A 1 16.23 -1.55 -26.74
N PHE A 2 17.44 -1.02 -26.51
CA PHE A 2 18.63 -1.36 -27.33
C PHE A 2 18.41 -1.25 -28.86
N GLY A 3 17.71 -0.21 -29.33
CA GLY A 3 17.41 -0.03 -30.76
C GLY A 3 16.25 -0.88 -31.32
N VAL A 4 15.65 -1.76 -30.52
CA VAL A 4 14.50 -2.59 -30.89
C VAL A 4 13.20 -2.01 -30.32
N THR A 5 12.12 -2.05 -31.11
CA THR A 5 10.76 -1.67 -30.67
C THR A 5 10.00 -2.91 -30.21
N PHE A 6 9.34 -2.79 -29.05
CA PHE A 6 8.41 -3.79 -28.54
C PHE A 6 6.99 -3.23 -28.61
N GLU A 7 6.05 -4.03 -29.10
CA GLU A 7 4.64 -3.67 -29.19
C GLU A 7 3.80 -4.73 -28.47
N GLN A 8 2.80 -4.26 -27.72
CA GLN A 8 1.83 -5.10 -27.04
C GLN A 8 0.51 -4.34 -26.87
N GLY A 9 -0.59 -5.07 -26.70
CA GLY A 9 -1.84 -4.49 -26.23
C GLY A 9 -1.68 -3.89 -24.82
N ARG A 10 -2.55 -2.92 -24.50
CA ARG A 10 -2.58 -2.33 -23.15
C ARG A 10 -3.30 -3.26 -22.17
N ASN A 11 -3.00 -3.10 -20.88
CA ASN A 11 -3.71 -3.79 -19.82
C ASN A 11 -5.04 -3.06 -19.52
N GLU A 12 -6.13 -3.52 -20.15
CA GLU A 12 -7.47 -2.93 -20.05
C GLU A 12 -8.38 -3.61 -19.00
N VAL A 13 -7.82 -4.43 -18.10
CA VAL A 13 -8.61 -5.12 -17.07
C VAL A 13 -9.33 -4.12 -16.16
N LYS A 14 -10.65 -4.31 -15.98
CA LYS A 14 -11.52 -3.58 -15.05
C LYS A 14 -11.41 -4.22 -13.67
N LEU A 15 -10.96 -3.45 -12.68
CA LEU A 15 -10.65 -3.96 -11.34
C LEU A 15 -11.78 -3.77 -10.32
N ASP A 16 -12.86 -3.14 -10.74
CA ASP A 16 -14.11 -2.94 -10.02
C ASP A 16 -15.20 -3.96 -10.41
N ASP A 17 -14.89 -4.89 -11.31
CA ASP A 17 -15.80 -5.94 -11.73
C ASP A 17 -16.10 -6.90 -10.56
N PRO A 18 -17.37 -7.08 -10.15
CA PRO A 18 -17.75 -8.02 -9.09
C PRO A 18 -17.25 -9.46 -9.32
N ALA A 19 -17.08 -9.86 -10.58
CA ALA A 19 -16.60 -11.20 -10.96
C ALA A 19 -15.21 -11.51 -10.37
N LEU A 20 -14.39 -10.49 -10.09
CA LEU A 20 -13.07 -10.65 -9.47
C LEU A 20 -13.11 -11.21 -8.05
N PHE A 21 -14.27 -11.16 -7.39
CA PHE A 21 -14.44 -11.58 -5.99
C PHE A 21 -15.39 -12.78 -5.84
N GLU A 22 -15.74 -13.47 -6.92
CA GLU A 22 -16.63 -14.64 -6.91
C GLU A 22 -15.91 -15.92 -6.44
N ASP A 23 -14.67 -16.13 -6.89
CA ASP A 23 -13.86 -17.29 -6.49
C ASP A 23 -13.13 -17.03 -5.16
N VAL A 24 -13.77 -17.42 -4.06
CA VAL A 24 -13.20 -17.32 -2.72
C VAL A 24 -12.81 -18.71 -2.22
N PRO A 25 -11.52 -19.09 -2.21
CA PRO A 25 -11.09 -20.46 -1.89
C PRO A 25 -11.14 -20.78 -0.39
N THR A 26 -11.29 -19.80 0.50
CA THR A 26 -11.32 -19.99 1.96
C THR A 26 -12.68 -20.49 2.45
N LYS A 27 -12.77 -20.96 3.71
CA LYS A 27 -14.04 -21.43 4.30
C LYS A 27 -15.07 -20.30 4.45
N ASN A 28 -14.63 -19.08 4.77
CA ASN A 28 -15.50 -17.91 4.87
C ASN A 28 -15.60 -17.24 3.50
N LYS A 29 -16.79 -17.26 2.92
CA LYS A 29 -17.06 -16.74 1.57
C LYS A 29 -17.48 -15.27 1.55
N THR A 30 -17.62 -14.66 2.72
CA THR A 30 -18.23 -13.32 2.84
C THR A 30 -17.15 -12.25 3.01
N PHE A 31 -17.14 -11.27 2.11
CA PHE A 31 -16.44 -10.00 2.32
C PHE A 31 -17.42 -8.92 2.75
N THR A 32 -17.01 -8.09 3.71
CA THR A 32 -17.75 -6.85 4.00
C THR A 32 -17.58 -5.86 2.85
N PRO A 33 -18.48 -4.88 2.69
CA PRO A 33 -18.34 -3.83 1.68
C PRO A 33 -17.01 -3.08 1.77
N GLU A 34 -16.52 -2.83 2.99
CA GLU A 34 -15.26 -2.13 3.26
C GLU A 34 -14.05 -2.96 2.82
N ALA A 35 -14.07 -4.27 3.09
CA ALA A 35 -13.03 -5.18 2.64
C ALA A 35 -12.97 -5.25 1.11
N LYS A 36 -14.12 -5.30 0.43
CA LYS A 36 -14.16 -5.26 -1.05
C LYS A 36 -13.60 -3.96 -1.59
N ARG A 37 -13.99 -2.80 -1.03
CA ARG A 37 -13.43 -1.49 -1.40
C ARG A 37 -11.91 -1.49 -1.27
N ASP A 38 -11.38 -1.94 -0.13
CA ASP A 38 -9.94 -1.90 0.14
C ASP A 38 -9.17 -2.84 -0.79
N LEU A 39 -9.73 -4.01 -1.12
CA LEU A 39 -9.16 -4.92 -2.12
C LEU A 39 -9.14 -4.30 -3.52
N ILE A 40 -10.22 -3.65 -3.98
CA ILE A 40 -10.26 -2.98 -5.29
C ILE A 40 -9.17 -1.88 -5.37
N ILE A 41 -9.06 -1.06 -4.32
CA ILE A 41 -8.02 -0.01 -4.25
C ILE A 41 -6.62 -0.63 -4.30
N SER A 42 -6.41 -1.76 -3.60
CA SER A 42 -5.12 -2.47 -3.65
C SER A 42 -4.79 -2.96 -5.06
N LEU A 43 -5.76 -3.53 -5.78
CA LEU A 43 -5.57 -4.04 -7.14
C LEU A 43 -5.26 -2.91 -8.11
N ILE A 44 -5.99 -1.79 -8.02
CA ILE A 44 -5.74 -0.61 -8.86
C ILE A 44 -4.34 -0.06 -8.59
N THR A 45 -3.96 0.06 -7.32
CA THR A 45 -2.61 0.51 -6.93
C THR A 45 -1.54 -0.41 -7.52
N LEU A 46 -1.74 -1.73 -7.41
CA LEU A 46 -0.79 -2.73 -7.90
C LEU A 46 -0.68 -2.78 -9.43
N LYS A 47 -1.78 -2.57 -10.17
CA LYS A 47 -1.80 -2.51 -11.64
C LYS A 47 -0.84 -1.45 -12.19
N TYR A 48 -0.65 -0.35 -11.47
CA TYR A 48 0.20 0.77 -11.89
C TYR A 48 1.51 0.89 -11.09
N THR A 49 1.82 -0.09 -10.22
CA THR A 49 3.07 -0.14 -9.47
C THR A 49 4.08 -1.05 -10.18
N GLN A 50 5.33 -0.59 -10.33
CA GLN A 50 6.41 -1.38 -10.93
C GLN A 50 6.55 -2.76 -10.27
N SER A 51 6.53 -3.81 -11.09
CA SER A 51 6.59 -5.21 -10.62
C SER A 51 7.97 -5.62 -10.08
N ASN A 52 8.06 -6.55 -9.12
CA ASN A 52 6.94 -7.11 -8.36
C ASN A 52 6.50 -6.13 -7.26
N SER A 53 5.20 -6.13 -6.97
CA SER A 53 4.57 -5.19 -6.04
C SER A 53 3.62 -5.89 -5.05
N VAL A 54 3.51 -5.32 -3.85
CA VAL A 54 2.58 -5.73 -2.77
C VAL A 54 2.03 -4.46 -2.14
N CYS A 55 0.72 -4.45 -1.83
CA CYS A 55 0.02 -3.28 -1.29
C CYS A 55 -0.84 -3.70 -0.10
N TYR A 56 -0.74 -2.94 0.99
CA TYR A 56 -1.64 -2.97 2.13
C TYR A 56 -2.53 -1.73 2.05
N VAL A 57 -3.83 -1.93 2.16
CA VAL A 57 -4.86 -0.88 2.14
C VAL A 57 -5.69 -1.01 3.41
N LYS A 58 -6.08 0.13 3.97
CA LYS A 58 -7.00 0.21 5.11
C LYS A 58 -7.81 1.49 5.00
N ASP A 59 -9.10 1.41 5.30
CA ASP A 59 -10.01 2.57 5.37
C ASP A 59 -10.03 3.39 4.07
N GLY A 60 -9.92 2.72 2.92
CA GLY A 60 -9.98 3.36 1.61
C GLY A 60 -8.68 4.02 1.15
N GLN A 61 -7.54 3.74 1.79
CA GLN A 61 -6.24 4.30 1.38
C GLN A 61 -5.12 3.26 1.46
N ALA A 62 -4.14 3.37 0.56
CA ALA A 62 -2.92 2.57 0.64
C ALA A 62 -2.06 3.04 1.82
N ILE A 63 -1.74 2.11 2.72
CA ILE A 63 -0.95 2.37 3.93
C ILE A 63 0.47 1.81 3.83
N GLY A 64 0.71 0.87 2.91
CA GLY A 64 2.04 0.31 2.66
C GLY A 64 2.14 -0.24 1.25
N ILE A 65 3.16 0.18 0.50
CA ILE A 65 3.37 -0.25 -0.89
C ILE A 65 4.83 -0.65 -1.07
N GLY A 66 5.03 -1.89 -1.51
CA GLY A 66 6.30 -2.40 -2.02
C GLY A 66 6.29 -2.42 -3.55
N ALA A 67 7.39 -2.00 -4.17
CA ALA A 67 7.53 -1.84 -5.60
C ALA A 67 8.93 -2.28 -6.07
N GLY A 68 9.03 -2.80 -7.29
CA GLY A 68 10.30 -3.14 -7.95
C GLY A 68 11.12 -4.22 -7.25
N GLN A 69 10.49 -5.02 -6.37
CA GLN A 69 11.21 -6.05 -5.64
C GLN A 69 11.31 -7.34 -6.47
N GLN A 70 12.41 -8.07 -6.31
CA GLN A 70 12.62 -9.35 -7.02
C GLN A 70 11.99 -10.53 -6.26
N SER A 71 12.08 -10.53 -4.93
CA SER A 71 11.53 -11.56 -4.05
C SER A 71 10.13 -11.18 -3.55
N ARG A 72 9.16 -12.09 -3.70
CA ARG A 72 7.78 -11.87 -3.24
C ARG A 72 7.73 -11.62 -1.72
N ILE A 73 8.42 -12.46 -0.93
CA ILE A 73 8.42 -12.33 0.53
C ILE A 73 9.13 -11.04 0.98
N HIS A 74 10.18 -10.62 0.29
CA HIS A 74 10.84 -9.34 0.59
C HIS A 74 9.92 -8.17 0.26
N CYS A 75 9.18 -8.25 -0.85
CA CYS A 75 8.17 -7.25 -1.19
C CYS A 75 7.06 -7.16 -0.14
N THR A 76 6.59 -8.30 0.37
CA THR A 76 5.60 -8.35 1.45
C THR A 76 6.13 -7.69 2.72
N ARG A 77 7.35 -8.03 3.14
CA ARG A 77 7.98 -7.43 4.34
C ARG A 77 8.16 -5.91 4.19
N LEU A 78 8.62 -5.45 3.03
CA LEU A 78 8.83 -4.02 2.76
C LEU A 78 7.52 -3.24 2.72
N ALA A 79 6.47 -3.80 2.11
CA ALA A 79 5.15 -3.17 2.12
C ALA A 79 4.55 -3.16 3.53
N GLY A 80 4.77 -4.25 4.29
CA GLY A 80 4.33 -4.39 5.68
C GLY A 80 5.00 -3.40 6.62
N SER A 81 6.32 -3.23 6.55
CA SER A 81 7.04 -2.26 7.41
C SER A 81 6.54 -0.83 7.21
N LYS A 82 6.22 -0.44 5.97
CA LYS A 82 5.59 0.85 5.69
C LYS A 82 4.19 0.99 6.32
N ALA A 83 3.41 -0.09 6.30
CA ALA A 83 2.10 -0.11 6.96
C ALA A 83 2.24 -0.03 8.49
N ASP A 84 3.27 -0.66 9.06
CA ASP A 84 3.59 -0.56 10.50
C ASP A 84 3.97 0.87 10.88
N GLU A 85 4.86 1.51 10.11
CA GLU A 85 5.22 2.93 10.30
C GLU A 85 3.98 3.83 10.22
N TRP A 86 3.13 3.65 9.20
CA TRP A 86 1.87 4.40 9.06
C TRP A 86 0.96 4.23 10.28
N TRP A 87 0.88 3.02 10.84
CA TRP A 87 0.07 2.74 12.02
C TRP A 87 0.68 3.35 13.29
N LEU A 88 1.99 3.24 13.47
CA LEU A 88 2.71 3.78 14.63
C LEU A 88 2.61 5.31 14.73
N ARG A 89 2.51 6.02 13.60
CA ARG A 89 2.28 7.48 13.60
C ARG A 89 1.02 7.92 14.34
N GLN A 90 0.06 7.02 14.52
CA GLN A 90 -1.21 7.30 15.21
C GLN A 90 -1.15 6.98 16.71
N CYS A 91 -0.04 6.39 17.20
CA CYS A 91 0.12 6.09 18.61
C CYS A 91 0.01 7.36 19.47
N PRO A 92 -0.67 7.30 20.63
CA PRO A 92 -0.74 8.45 21.55
C PRO A 92 0.63 9.03 21.92
N LYS A 93 1.69 8.22 21.98
CA LYS A 93 3.06 8.71 22.23
C LYS A 93 3.59 9.59 21.12
N VAL A 94 3.29 9.26 19.85
CA VAL A 94 3.73 10.03 18.68
C VAL A 94 2.89 11.31 18.54
N MET A 95 1.57 11.18 18.69
CA MET A 95 0.64 12.31 18.59
C MET A 95 0.90 13.40 19.65
N ASN A 96 1.39 13.00 20.83
CA ASN A 96 1.70 13.90 21.95
C ASN A 96 3.18 14.30 22.05
N LEU A 97 3.99 14.08 21.01
CA LEU A 97 5.40 14.48 21.03
C LEU A 97 5.54 16.00 21.28
N PRO A 98 6.38 16.42 22.25
CA PRO A 98 6.53 17.83 22.60
C PRO A 98 7.40 18.54 21.57
N PHE A 99 6.76 19.23 20.63
CA PHE A 99 7.44 20.04 19.62
C PHE A 99 7.64 21.48 20.09
N LYS A 100 8.74 22.11 19.67
CA LYS A 100 8.92 23.57 19.85
C LYS A 100 7.87 24.33 19.03
N GLU A 101 7.31 25.41 19.57
CA GLU A 101 6.22 26.18 18.94
C GLU A 101 6.50 26.59 17.48
N LYS A 102 7.74 26.99 17.16
CA LYS A 102 8.13 27.50 15.84
C LYS A 102 8.81 26.47 14.93
N ILE A 103 8.73 25.18 15.24
CA ILE A 103 9.32 24.14 14.39
C ILE A 103 8.59 24.07 13.03
N ARG A 104 9.32 23.84 11.93
CA ARG A 104 8.70 23.69 10.61
C ARG A 104 7.99 22.33 10.52
N ARG A 105 6.94 22.27 9.69
CA ARG A 105 6.17 21.03 9.48
C ARG A 105 7.05 19.87 8.99
N ALA A 106 7.94 20.13 8.04
CA ALA A 106 8.86 19.12 7.50
C ALA A 106 9.79 18.55 8.60
N ASP A 107 10.28 19.39 9.51
CA ASP A 107 11.14 18.96 10.60
C ASP A 107 10.37 18.08 11.61
N ARG A 108 9.10 18.40 11.87
CA ARG A 108 8.22 17.54 12.69
C ARG A 108 8.00 16.18 12.06
N ASP A 109 7.64 16.16 10.77
CA ASP A 109 7.38 14.91 10.04
C ASP A 109 8.63 14.03 10.00
N ASN A 110 9.81 14.61 9.75
CA ASN A 110 11.08 13.89 9.79
C ASN A 110 11.40 13.38 11.19
N THR A 111 11.18 14.18 12.23
CA THR A 111 11.40 13.76 13.63
C THR A 111 10.52 12.58 14.00
N ILE A 112 9.25 12.60 13.59
CA ILE A 112 8.30 11.50 13.82
C ILE A 112 8.80 10.23 13.12
N ASN A 113 9.21 10.32 11.85
CA ASN A 113 9.72 9.18 11.11
C ASN A 113 10.95 8.56 11.78
N VAL A 114 11.91 9.39 12.22
CA VAL A 114 13.10 8.92 12.95
C VAL A 114 12.74 8.28 14.29
N TYR A 115 11.73 8.80 14.99
CA TYR A 115 11.30 8.27 16.28
C TYR A 115 10.63 6.88 16.19
N ILE A 116 9.95 6.58 15.07
CA ILE A 116 9.24 5.30 14.86
C ILE A 116 10.05 4.27 14.06
N SER A 117 11.21 4.65 13.52
CA SER A 117 12.14 3.77 12.81
C SER A 117 12.92 2.91 13.79
#